data_AF-A0A7C2QKB0-F1
#
_entry.id   AF-A0A7C2QKB0-F1
#
_cell.length_a   1.000
_cell.length_b   1.000
_cell.length_c   1.000
_cell.angle_alpha   90.00
_cell.angle_beta   90.00
_cell.angle_gamma   90.00
#
_symmetry.space_group_name_H-M   'P 1'
#
loop_
_entity.id
_entity.type
_entity.pdbx_description
1 polymer ?
#
loop_
_entity_poly.entity_id
_entity_poly.type
_entity_poly.pdbx_seq_one_letter_code
_entity_poly.pdbx_strand_id
1 'polypeptide(L)'
;MLAREAGRDESRIAALTTMEKLAEIAANTKSREARLNKAFAEELTALVRKLIREARARGWSAAIVIDPIDSESLEGSKLQRTLLKPRKLLRNLALYEGARFKLYRVSGKRCPNCGSWGVEVAHRRYRCPHCNIEWDRDKCAVFWLLKRFLDEHFREESSDETYVGLDGWLKQHPRGLL
;
A
#
# COMPACT_ATOMS: atom_id res chain seq x y z
N MET A 1 20.85 -39.82 32.75
CA MET A 1 20.00 -39.70 31.54
C MET A 1 20.13 -38.31 30.91
N LEU A 2 20.00 -37.24 31.70
CA LEU A 2 20.10 -35.82 31.27
C LEU A 2 21.39 -35.44 30.51
N ALA A 3 22.57 -35.96 30.88
CA ALA A 3 23.84 -35.63 30.20
C ALA A 3 23.96 -36.19 28.76
N ARG A 4 23.24 -37.29 28.45
CA ARG A 4 23.21 -37.87 27.10
C ARG A 4 22.27 -37.11 26.15
N GLU A 5 21.27 -36.41 26.69
CA GLU A 5 20.36 -35.55 25.91
C GLU A 5 21.03 -34.22 25.57
N ALA A 6 21.74 -33.60 26.52
CA ALA A 6 22.50 -32.37 26.29
C ALA A 6 23.59 -32.52 25.21
N GLY A 7 24.38 -33.61 25.24
CA GLY A 7 25.41 -33.87 24.22
C GLY A 7 24.85 -34.23 22.82
N ARG A 8 23.60 -34.71 22.74
CA ARG A 8 22.88 -34.90 21.46
C ARG A 8 22.38 -33.59 20.87
N ASP A 9 22.04 -32.62 21.72
CA ASP A 9 21.59 -31.30 21.30
C ASP A 9 22.78 -30.44 20.85
N GLU A 10 23.90 -30.48 21.57
CA GLU A 10 25.13 -29.78 21.17
C GLU A 10 25.70 -30.29 19.85
N SER A 11 25.70 -31.62 19.61
CA SER A 11 26.14 -32.20 18.34
C SER A 11 25.19 -31.89 17.17
N ARG A 12 23.88 -31.79 17.44
CA ARG A 12 22.88 -31.32 16.46
C ARG A 12 23.05 -29.85 16.13
N ILE A 13 23.27 -29.00 17.14
CA ILE A 13 23.52 -27.56 16.96
C ILE A 13 24.83 -27.38 16.18
N ALA A 14 25.90 -28.08 16.56
CA ALA A 14 27.19 -28.04 15.86
C ALA A 14 27.08 -28.46 14.39
N ALA A 15 26.28 -29.50 14.09
CA ALA A 15 26.00 -29.96 12.73
C ALA A 15 25.09 -28.99 11.93
N LEU A 16 24.28 -28.16 12.59
CA LEU A 16 23.48 -27.10 11.96
C LEU A 16 24.28 -25.81 11.75
N THR A 17 25.38 -25.63 12.47
CA THR A 17 26.27 -24.45 12.39
C THR A 17 27.45 -24.62 11.44
N THR A 18 27.59 -25.75 10.74
CA THR A 18 28.61 -25.87 9.70
C THR A 18 28.36 -24.84 8.60
N MET A 19 29.44 -24.25 8.05
CA MET A 19 29.33 -23.20 7.04
C MET A 19 28.52 -23.64 5.81
N GLU A 20 28.64 -24.90 5.41
CA GLU A 20 27.87 -25.49 4.31
C GLU A 20 26.36 -25.56 4.63
N LYS A 21 26.00 -26.02 5.83
CA LYS A 21 24.60 -26.14 6.25
C LYS A 21 23.97 -24.76 6.45
N LEU A 22 24.72 -23.80 6.97
CA LEU A 22 24.27 -22.41 7.08
C LEU A 22 24.08 -21.77 5.69
N ALA A 23 24.99 -22.04 4.74
CA ALA A 23 24.85 -21.58 3.36
C ALA A 23 23.61 -22.19 2.68
N GLU A 24 23.36 -23.48 2.88
CA GLU A 24 22.17 -24.18 2.38
C GLU A 24 20.88 -23.59 2.96
N ILE A 25 20.82 -23.39 4.29
CA ILE A 25 19.67 -22.77 4.96
C ILE A 25 19.43 -21.34 4.43
N ALA A 26 20.50 -20.56 4.25
CA ALA A 26 20.41 -19.21 3.70
C ALA A 26 19.89 -19.22 2.25
N ALA A 27 20.36 -20.14 1.41
CA ALA A 27 19.91 -20.29 0.03
C ALA A 27 18.43 -20.68 -0.04
N ASN A 28 18.01 -21.67 0.76
CA ASN A 28 16.61 -22.11 0.85
C ASN A 28 15.69 -20.99 1.34
N THR A 29 16.14 -20.21 2.33
CA THR A 29 15.38 -19.07 2.85
C THR A 29 15.22 -17.98 1.79
N LYS A 30 16.30 -17.63 1.07
CA LYS A 30 16.25 -16.65 -0.03
C LYS A 30 15.33 -17.10 -1.17
N SER A 31 15.38 -18.39 -1.53
CA SER A 31 14.50 -18.97 -2.55
C SER A 31 13.02 -18.89 -2.13
N ARG A 32 12.72 -19.23 -0.87
CA ARG A 32 11.38 -19.11 -0.32
C ARG A 32 10.88 -17.66 -0.32
N GLU A 33 11.72 -16.71 0.09
CA GLU A 33 11.41 -15.29 0.07
C GLU A 33 11.10 -14.80 -1.36
N ALA A 34 11.95 -15.17 -2.32
CA ALA A 34 11.74 -14.83 -3.73
C ALA A 34 10.39 -15.36 -4.27
N ARG A 35 10.05 -16.61 -3.91
CA ARG A 35 8.77 -17.22 -4.30
C ARG A 35 7.57 -16.49 -3.68
N LEU A 36 7.63 -16.15 -2.39
CA LEU A 36 6.55 -15.42 -1.73
C LEU A 36 6.38 -14.01 -2.32
N ASN A 37 7.47 -13.30 -2.55
CA ASN A 37 7.44 -11.99 -3.19
C ASN A 37 6.86 -12.05 -4.61
N LYS A 38 7.16 -13.11 -5.36
CA LYS A 38 6.59 -13.35 -6.70
C LYS A 38 5.08 -13.62 -6.61
N ALA A 39 4.66 -14.53 -5.74
CA ALA A 39 3.25 -14.87 -5.55
C ALA A 39 2.42 -13.63 -5.15
N PHE A 40 2.90 -12.84 -4.19
CA PHE A 40 2.27 -11.58 -3.81
C PHE A 40 2.09 -10.62 -4.99
N ALA A 41 3.14 -10.46 -5.80
CA ALA A 41 3.10 -9.58 -6.97
C ALA A 41 2.10 -10.06 -8.03
N GLU A 42 2.01 -11.38 -8.25
CA GLU A 42 1.07 -12.01 -9.17
C GLU A 42 -0.38 -11.85 -8.68
N GLU A 43 -0.65 -12.14 -7.41
CA GLU A 43 -1.96 -11.99 -6.77
C GLU A 43 -2.45 -10.54 -6.81
N LEU A 44 -1.59 -9.58 -6.45
CA LEU A 44 -1.91 -8.15 -6.51
C LEU A 44 -2.23 -7.72 -7.95
N THR A 45 -1.43 -8.14 -8.92
CA THR A 45 -1.64 -7.80 -10.34
C THR A 45 -2.95 -8.39 -10.85
N ALA A 46 -3.25 -9.64 -10.49
CA ALA A 46 -4.50 -10.31 -10.86
C ALA A 46 -5.73 -9.62 -10.27
N LEU A 47 -5.67 -9.24 -8.98
CA LEU A 47 -6.74 -8.51 -8.31
C LEU A 47 -6.99 -7.15 -8.97
N VAL A 48 -5.93 -6.36 -9.19
CA VAL A 48 -6.07 -5.03 -9.82
C VAL A 48 -6.58 -5.14 -11.25
N ARG A 49 -6.12 -6.14 -12.02
CA ARG A 49 -6.64 -6.42 -13.36
C ARG A 49 -8.13 -6.72 -13.33
N LYS A 50 -8.58 -7.55 -12.39
CA LYS A 50 -10.00 -7.87 -12.22
C LYS A 50 -10.82 -6.61 -11.98
N LEU A 51 -10.39 -5.75 -11.04
CA LEU A 51 -11.07 -4.49 -10.73
C LEU A 51 -11.15 -3.54 -11.94
N ILE A 52 -10.08 -3.41 -12.71
CA ILE A 52 -10.06 -2.60 -13.93
C ILE A 52 -11.09 -3.13 -14.95
N ARG A 53 -11.09 -4.44 -15.18
CA ARG A 53 -12.01 -5.06 -16.16
C ARG A 53 -13.46 -4.98 -15.72
N GLU A 54 -13.74 -5.14 -14.44
CA GLU A 54 -15.09 -4.95 -13.88
C GLU A 54 -15.57 -3.51 -14.05
N ALA A 55 -14.72 -2.52 -13.78
CA ALA A 55 -15.05 -1.12 -14.01
C ALA A 55 -15.32 -0.83 -15.51
N ARG A 56 -14.45 -1.33 -16.40
CA ARG A 56 -14.61 -1.16 -17.85
C ARG A 56 -15.85 -1.86 -18.39
N ALA A 57 -16.21 -3.04 -17.87
CA ALA A 57 -17.43 -3.74 -18.25
C ALA A 57 -18.70 -2.95 -17.87
N ARG A 58 -18.62 -2.07 -16.88
CA ARG A 58 -19.69 -1.12 -16.51
C ARG A 58 -19.65 0.18 -17.32
N GLY A 59 -18.76 0.29 -18.30
CA GLY A 59 -18.56 1.51 -19.09
C GLY A 59 -17.72 2.59 -18.38
N TRP A 60 -17.09 2.27 -17.26
CA TRP A 60 -16.30 3.25 -16.50
C TRP A 60 -14.84 3.29 -16.96
N SER A 61 -14.26 4.48 -16.87
CA SER A 61 -12.80 4.64 -16.90
C SER A 61 -12.17 4.16 -15.60
N ALA A 62 -10.97 3.59 -15.68
CA ALA A 62 -10.24 3.10 -14.51
C ALA A 62 -8.92 3.87 -14.30
N ALA A 63 -8.54 4.04 -13.05
CA ALA A 63 -7.27 4.64 -12.65
C ALA A 63 -6.62 3.82 -11.53
N ILE A 64 -5.30 3.67 -11.61
CA ILE A 64 -4.44 3.16 -10.54
C ILE A 64 -3.69 4.36 -9.94
N VAL A 65 -3.98 4.67 -8.69
CA VAL A 65 -3.38 5.80 -7.97
C VAL A 65 -2.64 5.25 -6.75
N ILE A 66 -1.35 5.56 -6.63
CA ILE A 66 -0.47 4.99 -5.58
C ILE A 66 0.21 6.11 -4.80
N ASP A 67 0.25 5.98 -3.47
CA ASP A 67 1.22 6.71 -2.64
C ASP A 67 2.56 5.97 -2.66
N PRO A 68 3.57 6.45 -3.40
CA PRO A 68 4.83 5.73 -3.51
C PRO A 68 5.58 5.84 -2.19
N ILE A 69 6.02 4.70 -1.65
CA ILE A 69 6.91 4.71 -0.49
C ILE A 69 8.21 5.42 -0.87
N ASP A 70 8.68 6.25 0.05
CA ASP A 70 9.97 6.90 -0.09
C ASP A 70 11.09 5.85 -0.06
N SER A 71 11.86 5.78 -1.16
CA SER A 71 12.92 4.80 -1.32
C SER A 71 14.04 4.99 -0.29
N GLU A 72 14.30 6.22 0.15
CA GLU A 72 15.31 6.53 1.18
C GLU A 72 14.87 5.95 2.53
N SER A 73 13.58 6.07 2.85
CA SER A 73 13.00 5.48 4.08
C SER A 73 13.02 3.94 4.11
N LEU A 74 13.30 3.30 2.96
CA LEU A 74 13.41 1.85 2.84
C LEU A 74 14.85 1.35 2.74
N GLU A 75 15.85 2.23 2.66
CA GLU A 75 17.24 1.85 2.48
C GLU A 75 17.73 1.04 3.69
N GLY A 76 18.38 -0.10 3.42
CA GLY A 76 18.82 -1.05 4.47
C GLY A 76 17.69 -1.87 5.11
N SER A 77 16.43 -1.63 4.76
CA SER A 77 15.30 -2.41 5.27
C SER A 77 15.10 -3.72 4.50
N LYS A 78 14.54 -4.72 5.18
CA LYS A 78 14.11 -6.00 4.56
C LYS A 78 13.00 -5.82 3.51
N LEU A 79 12.38 -4.64 3.42
CA LEU A 79 11.21 -4.36 2.58
C LEU A 79 11.56 -3.69 1.24
N GLN A 80 12.79 -3.18 1.08
CA GLN A 80 13.22 -2.40 -0.08
C GLN A 80 12.97 -3.14 -1.41
N ARG A 81 13.28 -4.45 -1.46
CA ARG A 81 13.17 -5.28 -2.67
C ARG A 81 11.74 -5.76 -2.97
N THR A 82 10.85 -5.70 -1.99
CA THR A 82 9.47 -6.18 -2.09
C THR A 82 8.52 -5.08 -2.53
N LEU A 83 8.65 -3.86 -1.99
CA LEU A 83 7.65 -2.80 -2.19
C LEU A 83 7.86 -1.99 -3.48
N LEU A 84 9.08 -1.97 -4.03
CA LEU A 84 9.37 -1.21 -5.26
C LEU A 84 8.97 -1.94 -6.55
N LYS A 85 8.97 -3.29 -6.56
CA LYS A 85 8.63 -4.10 -7.74
C LYS A 85 7.14 -4.02 -8.14
N PRO A 86 6.17 -4.12 -7.21
CA PRO A 86 4.74 -3.98 -7.51
C PRO A 86 4.41 -2.70 -8.27
N ARG A 87 5.06 -1.57 -7.95
CA ARG A 87 4.84 -0.30 -8.64
C ARG A 87 5.11 -0.39 -10.14
N LYS A 88 6.19 -1.07 -10.56
CA LYS A 88 6.52 -1.26 -11.98
C LYS A 88 5.48 -2.16 -12.66
N LEU A 89 5.07 -3.25 -11.99
CA LEU A 89 4.07 -4.17 -12.51
C LEU A 89 2.72 -3.49 -12.71
N LEU A 90 2.26 -2.71 -11.73
CA LEU A 90 1.00 -1.98 -11.80
C LEU A 90 1.02 -0.89 -12.88
N ARG A 91 2.17 -0.22 -13.09
CA ARG A 91 2.32 0.72 -14.22
C ARG A 91 2.17 0.02 -15.56
N ASN A 92 2.83 -1.12 -15.75
CA ASN A 92 2.72 -1.89 -16.98
C ASN A 92 1.30 -2.44 -17.18
N LEU A 93 0.65 -2.89 -16.11
CA LEU A 93 -0.75 -3.32 -16.15
C LEU A 93 -1.68 -2.18 -16.56
N ALA A 94 -1.49 -0.98 -15.99
CA ALA A 94 -2.29 0.19 -16.36
C ALA A 94 -2.16 0.51 -17.85
N LEU A 95 -0.92 0.50 -18.38
CA LEU A 95 -0.68 0.70 -19.80
C LEU A 95 -1.38 -0.36 -20.65
N TYR A 96 -1.27 -1.64 -20.28
CA TYR A 96 -1.87 -2.74 -21.01
C TYR A 96 -3.40 -2.71 -21.00
N GLU A 97 -4.00 -2.43 -19.84
CA GLU A 97 -5.46 -2.39 -19.68
C GLU A 97 -6.07 -1.02 -20.04
N GLY A 98 -5.26 -0.05 -20.51
CA GLY A 98 -5.72 1.30 -20.84
C GLY A 98 -6.22 2.12 -19.65
N ALA A 99 -5.76 1.81 -18.44
CA ALA A 99 -6.08 2.56 -17.22
C ALA A 99 -5.10 3.72 -17.00
N ARG A 100 -5.57 4.81 -16.37
CA ARG A 100 -4.70 5.91 -15.95
C ARG A 100 -3.78 5.45 -14.81
N PHE A 101 -2.54 5.94 -14.75
CA PHE A 101 -1.59 5.61 -13.68
C PHE A 101 -0.96 6.88 -13.11
N LYS A 102 -1.10 7.12 -11.79
CA LYS A 102 -0.56 8.30 -11.12
C LYS A 102 0.07 7.95 -9.77
N LEU A 103 1.07 8.74 -9.40
CA LEU A 103 1.77 8.65 -8.13
C LEU A 103 1.62 9.97 -7.39
N TYR A 104 1.10 9.95 -6.16
CA TYR A 104 1.04 11.15 -5.32
C TYR A 104 1.51 10.83 -3.91
N ARG A 105 2.43 11.64 -3.38
CA ARG A 105 2.74 11.61 -1.95
C ARG A 105 1.63 12.33 -1.20
N VAL A 106 1.01 11.64 -0.25
CA VAL A 106 -0.06 12.18 0.59
C VAL A 106 0.22 11.90 2.05
N SER A 107 -0.52 12.56 2.94
CA SER A 107 -0.46 12.29 4.37
C SER A 107 -1.86 12.01 4.88
N GLY A 108 -2.07 10.80 5.39
CA GLY A 108 -3.29 10.42 6.10
C GLY A 108 -3.50 11.14 7.43
N LYS A 109 -2.53 11.95 7.88
CA LYS A 109 -2.63 12.73 9.12
C LYS A 109 -3.22 14.13 8.90
N ARG A 110 -3.43 14.55 7.65
CA ARG A 110 -4.03 15.87 7.34
C ARG A 110 -5.54 15.76 7.29
N CYS A 111 -6.22 16.67 7.96
CA CYS A 111 -7.67 16.80 8.00
C CYS A 111 -8.23 16.84 6.57
N PRO A 112 -9.11 15.91 6.20
CA PRO A 112 -9.67 15.83 4.84
C PRO A 112 -10.58 17.02 4.48
N ASN A 113 -11.03 17.83 5.46
CA ASN A 113 -11.90 18.98 5.23
C ASN A 113 -11.12 20.31 5.08
N CYS A 114 -10.18 20.60 6.00
CA CYS A 114 -9.44 21.87 5.99
C CYS A 114 -7.94 21.75 5.70
N GLY A 115 -7.41 20.53 5.59
CA GLY A 115 -5.99 20.29 5.36
C GLY A 115 -5.07 20.52 6.57
N SER A 116 -5.56 20.98 7.72
CA SER A 116 -4.73 21.12 8.93
C SER A 116 -4.22 19.76 9.45
N TRP A 117 -3.13 19.75 10.23
CA TRP A 117 -2.67 18.52 10.89
C TRP A 117 -3.66 18.06 11.95
N GLY A 118 -3.96 16.75 11.94
CA GLY A 118 -4.77 16.11 12.97
C GLY A 118 -3.95 15.78 14.23
N VAL A 119 -4.65 15.71 15.35
CA VAL A 119 -4.14 15.20 16.62
C VAL A 119 -4.52 13.72 16.74
N GLU A 120 -3.57 12.86 17.07
CA GLU A 120 -3.85 11.42 17.22
C GLU A 120 -4.69 11.19 18.48
N VAL A 121 -5.89 10.62 18.34
CA VAL A 121 -6.84 10.36 19.43
C VAL A 121 -6.96 8.88 19.76
N ALA A 122 -6.53 8.00 18.85
CA ALA A 122 -6.33 6.58 19.08
C ALA A 122 -5.36 6.05 18.02
N HIS A 123 -4.91 4.78 18.14
CA HIS A 123 -3.97 4.20 17.17
C HIS A 123 -4.46 4.39 15.73
N ARG A 124 -3.69 5.14 14.93
CA ARG A 124 -3.99 5.51 13.52
C ARG A 124 -5.29 6.29 13.32
N ARG A 125 -5.91 6.82 14.37
CA ARG A 125 -7.10 7.68 14.30
C ARG A 125 -6.77 9.09 14.75
N TYR A 126 -7.17 10.06 13.95
CA TYR A 126 -6.86 11.47 14.13
C TYR A 126 -8.14 12.30 14.24
N ARG A 127 -8.08 13.39 15.00
CA ARG A 127 -9.13 14.40 15.09
C ARG A 127 -8.58 15.75 14.67
N CYS A 128 -9.35 16.54 13.92
CA CYS A 128 -8.95 17.88 13.52
C CYS A 128 -9.19 18.87 14.65
N PRO A 129 -8.21 19.71 15.04
CA PRO A 129 -8.42 20.73 16.07
C PRO A 129 -9.33 21.89 15.61
N HIS A 130 -9.56 22.05 14.30
CA HIS A 130 -10.41 23.12 13.74
C HIS A 130 -11.80 22.64 13.31
N CYS A 131 -11.87 21.49 12.63
CA CYS A 131 -13.13 20.96 12.10
C CYS A 131 -13.82 19.96 13.05
N ASN A 132 -13.11 19.50 14.09
CA ASN A 132 -13.56 18.48 15.03
C ASN A 132 -13.99 17.12 14.43
N ILE A 133 -13.76 16.89 13.13
CA ILE A 133 -13.97 15.59 12.50
C ILE A 133 -12.89 14.60 12.92
N GLU A 134 -13.24 13.32 12.95
CA GLU A 134 -12.32 12.22 13.20
C GLU A 134 -12.18 11.33 11.96
N TRP A 135 -11.00 10.72 11.78
CA TRP A 135 -10.73 9.82 10.67
C TRP A 135 -9.66 8.79 11.00
N ASP A 136 -9.72 7.65 10.31
CA ASP A 136 -8.64 6.69 10.17
C ASP A 136 -7.59 7.20 9.16
N ARG A 137 -6.31 7.03 9.51
CA ARG A 137 -5.17 7.52 8.72
C ARG A 137 -5.14 6.93 7.32
N ASP A 138 -5.46 5.64 7.15
CA ASP A 138 -5.31 4.96 5.88
C ASP A 138 -6.46 5.31 4.94
N LYS A 139 -7.69 5.33 5.48
CA LYS A 139 -8.86 5.84 4.74
C LYS A 139 -8.65 7.29 4.29
N CYS A 140 -8.08 8.13 5.15
CA CYS A 140 -7.77 9.51 4.80
C CYS A 140 -6.65 9.63 3.78
N ALA A 141 -5.64 8.75 3.78
CA ALA A 141 -4.62 8.71 2.73
C ALA A 141 -5.25 8.36 1.37
N VAL A 142 -6.16 7.38 1.32
CA VAL A 142 -6.92 7.04 0.10
C VAL A 142 -7.78 8.22 -0.36
N PHE A 143 -8.47 8.91 0.54
CA PHE A 143 -9.22 10.12 0.23
C PHE A 143 -8.34 11.18 -0.45
N TRP A 144 -7.16 11.47 0.12
CA TRP A 144 -6.24 12.45 -0.46
C TRP A 144 -5.67 12.02 -1.81
N LEU A 145 -5.42 10.73 -2.03
CA LEU A 145 -5.00 10.19 -3.33
C LEU A 145 -6.09 10.45 -4.38
N LEU A 146 -7.33 10.09 -4.04
CA LEU A 146 -8.47 10.29 -4.93
C LEU A 146 -8.70 11.77 -5.21
N LYS A 147 -8.70 12.61 -4.18
CA LYS A 147 -8.89 14.06 -4.34
C LYS A 147 -7.84 14.66 -5.26
N ARG A 148 -6.55 14.38 -5.05
CA ARG A 148 -5.48 14.88 -5.94
C ARG A 148 -5.63 14.41 -7.38
N PHE A 149 -6.00 13.14 -7.57
CA PHE A 149 -6.24 12.61 -8.90
C PHE A 149 -7.38 13.36 -9.60
N LEU A 150 -8.51 13.54 -8.91
CA LEU A 150 -9.68 14.23 -9.46
C LEU A 150 -9.40 15.71 -9.72
N ASP A 151 -8.79 16.42 -8.77
CA ASP A 151 -8.42 17.83 -8.91
C ASP A 151 -7.48 18.08 -10.12
N GLU A 152 -6.59 17.12 -10.43
CA GLU A 152 -5.69 17.24 -11.59
C GLU A 152 -6.37 16.93 -12.93
N HIS A 153 -7.35 16.01 -12.95
CA HIS A 153 -7.90 15.48 -14.21
C HIS A 153 -9.32 15.94 -14.55
N PHE A 154 -10.03 16.55 -13.61
CA PHE A 154 -11.45 16.95 -13.75
C PHE A 154 -11.70 18.36 -13.19
N ARG A 155 -10.73 19.27 -13.34
CA ARG A 155 -10.85 20.66 -12.90
C ARG A 155 -12.02 21.37 -13.60
N GLU A 156 -12.63 22.34 -12.90
CA GLU A 156 -13.88 23.09 -13.16
C GLU A 156 -14.22 23.54 -14.60
N GLU A 157 -13.34 23.43 -15.58
CA GLU A 157 -13.64 23.70 -16.99
C GLU A 157 -14.34 22.53 -17.71
N SER A 158 -14.36 21.33 -17.12
CA SER A 158 -15.21 20.23 -17.62
C SER A 158 -16.63 20.45 -17.09
N SER A 159 -17.55 20.86 -17.95
CA SER A 159 -19.01 20.88 -17.70
C SER A 159 -19.61 19.47 -17.52
N ASP A 160 -18.80 18.49 -17.14
CA ASP A 160 -19.20 17.11 -17.00
C ASP A 160 -19.95 16.95 -15.68
N GLU A 161 -21.23 16.58 -15.76
CA GLU A 161 -22.10 16.19 -14.64
C GLU A 161 -21.55 15.05 -13.76
N THR A 162 -20.32 14.58 -14.03
CA THR A 162 -19.68 13.42 -13.40
C THR A 162 -18.66 13.79 -12.30
N TYR A 163 -18.34 15.07 -12.09
CA TYR A 163 -17.43 15.47 -11.01
C TYR A 163 -18.10 15.29 -9.63
N VAL A 164 -17.60 14.33 -8.86
CA VAL A 164 -18.03 14.15 -7.47
C VAL A 164 -17.23 15.09 -6.58
N GLY A 165 -17.89 16.14 -6.07
CA GLY A 165 -17.33 17.02 -5.05
C GLY A 165 -17.08 16.27 -3.74
N LEU A 166 -15.90 15.67 -3.60
CA LEU A 166 -15.52 14.86 -2.44
C LEU A 166 -15.66 15.61 -1.12
N ASP A 167 -15.32 16.90 -1.12
CA ASP A 167 -15.44 17.76 0.06
C ASP A 167 -16.91 17.93 0.47
N GLY A 168 -17.81 18.02 -0.52
CA GLY A 168 -19.26 18.06 -0.29
C GLY A 168 -19.79 16.73 0.25
N TRP A 169 -19.38 15.61 -0.36
CA TRP A 169 -19.76 14.28 0.11
C TRP A 169 -19.30 14.04 1.56
N LEU A 170 -18.07 14.41 1.90
CA LEU A 170 -17.53 14.22 3.23
C LEU A 170 -18.23 15.11 4.28
N LYS A 171 -18.63 16.34 3.91
CA LYS A 171 -19.46 17.18 4.78
C LYS A 171 -20.80 16.55 5.11
N GLN A 172 -21.40 15.84 4.16
CA GLN A 172 -22.65 15.08 4.37
C GLN A 172 -22.42 13.77 5.15
N HIS A 173 -21.22 13.20 5.06
CA HIS A 173 -20.84 11.95 5.71
C HIS A 173 -19.61 12.14 6.60
N PRO A 174 -19.71 12.89 7.71
CA PRO A 174 -18.55 13.29 8.53
C PRO A 174 -17.82 12.11 9.19
N ARG A 175 -18.43 10.93 9.20
CA ARG A 175 -17.85 9.67 9.68
C ARG A 175 -17.38 8.74 8.56
N GLY A 176 -17.44 9.17 7.30
CA GLY A 176 -17.13 8.34 6.14
C GLY A 176 -15.67 7.86 6.06
N LEU A 177 -14.78 8.49 6.84
CA LEU A 177 -13.37 8.11 6.94
C LEU A 177 -12.99 7.49 8.30
N LEU A 178 -13.95 7.25 9.20
CA LEU A 178 -13.72 6.45 10.42
C LEU A 178 -13.71 4.97 10.10
#